data_AF-A0A1G7D3V5-F1
#
_entry.id   AF-A0A1G7D3V5-F1
#
_cell.length_a   1.000
_cell.length_b   1.000
_cell.length_c   1.000
_cell.angle_alpha   90.00
_cell.angle_beta   90.00
_cell.angle_gamma   90.00
#
_symmetry.space_group_name_H-M   'P 1'
#
loop_
_entity.id
_entity.type
_entity.pdbx_description
1 polymer ?
#
loop_
_entity_poly.entity_id
_entity_poly.type
_entity_poly.pdbx_seq_one_letter_code
_entity_poly.pdbx_strand_id
1 'polypeptide(L)'
;MKTYIKQISILFFLLIITSCESDKLEAITTAADGGGTLTSYIAYTIDATDPSGTNVYGRVVFWKNSLEQTLVQISVYNTETAEIYPALILEGAIGSEITTLEDLGTVSGDTGELSDSKFYVISDTTFYDSILTLDAHISIYLNTIDGTLIAEGGLGSNAEPVEQN
;
A
#
# COMPACT_ATOMS: atom_id res chain seq x y z
N MET A 1 13.41 -77.16 7.51
CA MET A 1 14.53 -76.20 7.49
C MET A 1 14.65 -75.61 6.10
N LYS A 2 14.15 -74.38 5.90
CA LYS A 2 14.55 -73.36 4.91
C LYS A 2 13.57 -72.20 5.02
N THR A 3 14.13 -71.02 5.23
CA THR A 3 13.50 -69.76 5.64
C THR A 3 13.42 -68.82 4.44
N TYR A 4 12.28 -68.17 4.19
CA TYR A 4 12.16 -66.95 3.36
C TYR A 4 10.96 -66.14 3.86
N ILE A 5 11.15 -65.26 4.86
CA ILE A 5 11.38 -63.80 4.75
C ILE A 5 10.25 -63.05 4.03
N LYS A 6 9.56 -62.24 4.85
CA LYS A 6 8.42 -61.36 4.60
C LYS A 6 8.64 -60.43 3.41
N GLN A 7 7.68 -60.38 2.48
CA GLN A 7 7.43 -59.20 1.65
C GLN A 7 6.21 -58.47 2.21
N ILE A 8 6.47 -57.55 3.13
CA ILE A 8 5.51 -56.55 3.56
C ILE A 8 5.62 -55.40 2.55
N SER A 9 4.62 -55.31 1.68
CA SER A 9 4.48 -54.22 0.71
C SER A 9 4.00 -52.97 1.46
N ILE A 10 4.95 -52.17 1.96
CA ILE A 10 4.69 -50.81 2.46
C ILE A 10 4.52 -49.92 1.23
N LEU A 11 3.26 -49.70 0.84
CA LEU A 11 2.89 -48.69 -0.14
C LEU A 11 2.93 -47.32 0.56
N PHE A 12 4.10 -46.69 0.50
CA PHE A 12 4.36 -45.35 1.00
C PHE A 12 4.03 -44.34 -0.11
N PHE A 13 3.30 -43.29 0.27
CA PHE A 13 3.33 -41.96 -0.33
C PHE A 13 2.73 -41.79 -1.74
N LEU A 14 1.51 -41.25 -1.79
CA LEU A 14 1.21 -40.08 -2.64
C LEU A 14 -0.10 -39.42 -2.18
N LEU A 15 -0.03 -38.61 -1.12
CA LEU A 15 -1.08 -37.63 -0.84
C LEU A 15 -0.70 -36.34 -1.58
N ILE A 16 -1.11 -36.23 -2.85
CA ILE A 16 -0.98 -34.97 -3.59
C ILE A 16 -2.15 -34.09 -3.14
N ILE A 17 -1.95 -33.35 -2.05
CA ILE A 17 -2.78 -32.17 -1.77
C ILE A 17 -2.32 -31.07 -2.72
N THR A 18 -2.98 -30.96 -3.88
CA THR A 18 -2.89 -29.77 -4.71
C THR A 18 -3.70 -28.68 -4.02
N SER A 19 -3.11 -28.03 -3.02
CA SER A 19 -3.65 -26.81 -2.41
C SER A 19 -2.58 -25.73 -2.49
N CYS A 20 -2.57 -25.01 -3.60
CA CYS A 20 -2.02 -23.67 -3.67
C CYS A 20 -2.80 -22.94 -4.76
N GLU A 21 -4.11 -22.82 -4.55
CA GLU A 21 -4.80 -21.63 -5.03
C GLU A 21 -4.31 -20.54 -4.09
N SER A 22 -3.36 -19.71 -4.55
CA SER A 22 -2.99 -18.50 -3.83
C SER A 22 -4.24 -17.64 -3.78
N ASP A 23 -4.98 -17.73 -2.69
CA ASP A 23 -6.03 -16.77 -2.36
C ASP A 23 -5.36 -15.39 -2.37
N LYS A 24 -5.58 -14.66 -3.45
CA LYS A 24 -5.15 -13.29 -3.62
C LYS A 24 -5.84 -12.51 -2.50
N LEU A 25 -5.06 -12.13 -1.49
CA LEU A 25 -5.58 -11.35 -0.37
C LEU A 25 -6.08 -10.02 -0.93
N GLU A 26 -7.40 -9.88 -0.99
CA GLU A 26 -8.06 -8.61 -1.27
C GLU A 26 -7.56 -7.56 -0.28
N ALA A 27 -7.37 -6.33 -0.77
CA ALA A 27 -6.91 -5.23 0.07
C ALA A 27 -7.84 -5.09 1.27
N ILE A 28 -7.28 -4.95 2.48
CA ILE A 28 -8.06 -4.85 3.70
C ILE A 28 -8.86 -3.55 3.68
N THR A 29 -10.11 -3.56 3.22
CA THR A 29 -10.98 -2.37 3.07
C THR A 29 -11.56 -1.90 4.40
N THR A 30 -10.91 -2.26 5.51
CA THR A 30 -11.31 -1.86 6.84
C THR A 30 -10.06 -1.36 7.53
N ALA A 31 -10.17 -0.17 8.10
CA ALA A 31 -9.14 0.33 8.99
C ALA A 31 -8.84 -0.73 10.07
N ALA A 32 -7.56 -1.02 10.29
CA ALA A 32 -7.17 -1.71 11.51
C ALA A 32 -7.70 -0.91 12.70
N ASP A 33 -8.28 -1.59 13.69
CA ASP A 33 -8.88 -0.97 14.87
C ASP A 33 -7.88 0.03 15.45
N GLY A 34 -8.17 1.32 15.29
CA GLY A 34 -7.16 2.39 15.28
C GLY A 34 -6.46 2.60 16.62
N GLY A 35 -6.80 1.81 17.64
CA GLY A 35 -6.42 2.09 19.02
C GLY A 35 -6.86 3.50 19.41
N GLY A 36 -8.17 3.76 19.49
CA GLY A 36 -8.68 5.04 20.01
C GLY A 36 -9.73 5.76 19.15
N THR A 37 -9.57 7.08 19.02
CA THR A 37 -10.59 8.11 18.65
C THR A 37 -10.58 8.57 17.18
N LEU A 38 -9.76 7.97 16.31
CA LEU A 38 -9.69 8.34 14.89
C LEU A 38 -10.89 7.75 14.14
N THR A 39 -11.86 8.60 13.82
CA THR A 39 -13.15 8.18 13.23
C THR A 39 -13.40 8.77 11.86
N SER A 40 -12.83 9.93 11.56
CA SER A 40 -12.93 10.57 10.24
C SER A 40 -11.71 10.22 9.40
N TYR A 41 -11.96 9.70 8.20
CA TYR A 41 -10.92 9.37 7.23
C TYR A 41 -11.41 9.47 5.79
N ILE A 42 -10.46 9.59 4.86
CA ILE A 42 -10.67 9.55 3.40
C ILE A 42 -9.58 8.65 2.83
N ALA A 43 -9.94 7.68 1.99
CA ALA A 43 -9.02 6.74 1.38
C ALA A 43 -9.08 6.77 -0.15
N TYR A 44 -7.93 6.63 -0.80
CA TYR A 44 -7.78 6.56 -2.25
C TYR A 44 -6.93 5.35 -2.65
N THR A 45 -7.11 4.86 -3.88
CA THR A 45 -6.23 3.85 -4.46
C THR A 45 -4.90 4.44 -4.90
N ILE A 46 -3.89 3.57 -4.96
CA ILE A 46 -2.63 3.81 -5.66
C ILE A 46 -2.49 2.66 -6.66
N ASP A 47 -2.49 2.96 -7.95
CA ASP A 47 -2.46 1.98 -9.02
C ASP A 47 -1.06 1.83 -9.60
N ALA A 48 -0.74 0.64 -10.10
CA ALA A 48 0.58 0.37 -10.68
C ALA A 48 0.78 1.12 -12.00
N THR A 49 1.95 1.71 -12.20
CA THR A 49 2.34 2.31 -13.50
C THR A 49 2.76 1.25 -14.52
N ASP A 50 3.26 0.10 -14.04
CA ASP A 50 3.53 -1.09 -14.84
C ASP A 50 2.80 -2.32 -14.26
N PRO A 51 1.51 -2.53 -14.61
CA PRO A 51 0.73 -3.67 -14.14
C PRO A 51 1.20 -5.03 -14.67
N SER A 52 2.06 -5.07 -15.70
CA SER A 52 2.58 -6.31 -16.29
C SER A 52 3.96 -6.68 -15.76
N GLY A 53 4.70 -5.72 -15.18
CA GLY A 53 6.00 -5.91 -14.54
C GLY A 53 5.90 -5.90 -13.03
N THR A 54 6.50 -4.90 -12.39
CA THR A 54 6.60 -4.82 -10.91
C THR A 54 5.22 -4.80 -10.26
N ASN A 55 4.21 -4.21 -10.91
CA ASN A 55 2.82 -4.20 -10.46
C ASN A 55 2.69 -3.83 -8.96
N VAL A 56 3.36 -2.74 -8.55
CA VAL A 56 3.22 -2.19 -7.19
C VAL A 56 1.95 -1.37 -7.14
N TYR A 57 1.08 -1.67 -6.18
CA TYR A 57 -0.20 -0.98 -6.00
C TYR A 57 -0.50 -0.85 -4.52
N GLY A 58 -1.47 -0.03 -4.14
CA GLY A 58 -1.72 0.24 -2.74
C GLY A 58 -2.90 1.15 -2.45
N ARG A 59 -2.83 1.76 -1.28
CA ARG A 59 -3.80 2.72 -0.76
C ARG A 59 -3.07 3.78 0.04
N VAL A 60 -3.60 4.99 -0.01
CA VAL A 60 -3.34 6.04 0.97
C VAL A 60 -4.61 6.33 1.76
N VAL A 61 -4.47 6.51 3.07
CA VAL A 61 -5.56 6.91 3.97
C VAL A 61 -5.16 8.17 4.72
N PHE A 62 -6.02 9.17 4.64
CA PHE A 62 -5.90 10.41 5.40
C PHE A 62 -6.86 10.33 6.59
N TRP A 63 -6.34 10.42 7.81
CA TRP A 63 -7.12 10.44 9.04
C TRP A 63 -7.13 11.84 9.64
N LYS A 64 -8.28 12.28 10.16
CA LYS A 64 -8.33 13.51 10.98
C LYS A 64 -8.13 13.15 12.45
N ASN A 65 -7.12 13.73 13.09
CA ASN A 65 -6.89 13.53 14.52
C ASN A 65 -7.68 14.54 15.38
N SER A 66 -7.63 14.37 16.71
CA SER A 66 -8.32 15.26 17.66
C SER A 66 -7.72 16.67 17.76
N LEU A 67 -6.56 16.90 17.13
CA LEU A 67 -5.92 18.21 17.00
C LEU A 67 -6.17 18.83 15.61
N GLU A 68 -7.12 18.27 14.85
CA GLU A 68 -7.48 18.70 13.49
C GLU A 68 -6.38 18.52 12.44
N GLN A 69 -5.30 17.83 12.77
CA GLN A 69 -4.22 17.52 11.84
C GLN A 69 -4.55 16.29 11.00
N THR A 70 -3.86 16.16 9.86
CA THR A 70 -4.00 14.99 9.00
C THR A 70 -2.89 13.99 9.30
N LEU A 71 -3.27 12.74 9.55
CA LEU A 71 -2.35 11.61 9.63
C LEU A 71 -2.45 10.82 8.31
N VAL A 72 -1.37 10.75 7.56
CA VAL A 72 -1.29 10.03 6.30
C VAL A 72 -0.72 8.64 6.55
N GLN A 73 -1.46 7.62 6.15
CA GLN A 73 -1.03 6.22 6.17
C GLN A 73 -0.92 5.71 4.73
N ILE A 74 0.19 5.08 4.40
CA ILE A 74 0.38 4.42 3.11
C ILE A 74 0.54 2.92 3.33
N SER A 75 -0.08 2.14 2.46
CA SER A 75 0.11 0.70 2.36
C SER A 75 0.24 0.33 0.89
N VAL A 76 1.41 -0.15 0.48
CA VAL A 76 1.68 -0.67 -0.86
C VAL A 76 1.99 -2.16 -0.79
N TYR A 77 1.72 -2.83 -1.90
CA TYR A 77 1.81 -4.28 -2.04
C TYR A 77 2.67 -4.61 -3.25
N ASN A 78 3.13 -5.86 -3.29
CA ASN A 78 4.02 -6.38 -4.32
C ASN A 78 5.38 -5.67 -4.38
N THR A 79 5.88 -5.26 -3.21
CA THR A 79 7.20 -4.65 -3.03
C THR A 79 8.32 -5.67 -2.99
N GLU A 80 9.54 -5.21 -3.25
CA GLU A 80 10.75 -6.01 -3.14
C GLU A 80 11.44 -5.78 -1.79
N THR A 81 11.91 -6.86 -1.15
CA THR A 81 12.62 -6.82 0.15
C THR A 81 13.88 -5.98 0.04
N ALA A 82 14.18 -5.20 1.09
CA ALA A 82 15.29 -4.26 1.21
C ALA A 82 15.25 -3.03 0.28
N GLU A 83 14.23 -2.88 -0.57
CA GLU A 83 14.01 -1.66 -1.34
C GLU A 83 13.37 -0.55 -0.49
N ILE A 84 13.58 0.69 -0.92
CA ILE A 84 13.07 1.89 -0.25
C ILE A 84 12.44 2.80 -1.29
N TYR A 85 11.13 3.00 -1.19
CA TYR A 85 10.34 3.70 -2.18
C TYR A 85 9.95 5.11 -1.70
N PRO A 86 10.45 6.20 -2.31
CA PRO A 86 10.00 7.54 -1.98
C PRO A 86 8.52 7.74 -2.31
N ALA A 87 7.80 8.45 -1.45
CA ALA A 87 6.37 8.74 -1.61
C ALA A 87 6.11 10.24 -1.50
N LEU A 88 5.54 10.83 -2.56
CA LEU A 88 5.25 12.27 -2.63
C LEU A 88 3.78 12.51 -2.93
N ILE A 89 3.22 13.59 -2.39
CA ILE A 89 1.98 14.20 -2.88
C ILE A 89 2.36 15.38 -3.75
N LEU A 90 1.89 15.38 -5.00
CA LEU A 90 2.22 16.37 -6.01
C LEU A 90 0.96 17.13 -6.44
N GLU A 91 1.12 18.40 -6.76
CA GLU A 91 0.05 19.24 -7.32
C GLU A 91 -0.25 18.84 -8.78
N GLY A 92 -1.54 18.81 -9.11
CA GLY A 92 -2.07 18.50 -10.44
C GLY A 92 -2.51 17.05 -10.60
N ALA A 93 -3.05 16.75 -11.79
CA ALA A 93 -3.35 15.38 -12.23
C ALA A 93 -2.06 14.58 -12.52
N ILE A 94 -2.19 13.25 -12.51
CA ILE A 94 -1.11 12.32 -12.88
C ILE A 94 -0.50 12.71 -14.23
N GLY A 95 0.83 12.73 -14.30
CA GLY A 95 1.59 13.12 -15.49
C GLY A 95 1.68 14.63 -15.73
N SER A 96 1.15 15.45 -14.82
CA SER A 96 1.23 16.92 -14.86
C SER A 96 1.97 17.47 -13.63
N GLU A 97 2.99 16.76 -13.13
CA GLU A 97 3.76 17.11 -11.94
C GLU A 97 4.29 18.56 -12.00
N ILE A 98 3.80 19.44 -11.11
CA ILE A 98 4.23 20.85 -11.04
C ILE A 98 5.08 21.11 -9.81
N THR A 99 4.54 20.77 -8.64
CA THR A 99 5.09 21.14 -7.33
C THR A 99 4.82 20.03 -6.32
N THR A 100 5.78 19.77 -5.43
CA THR A 100 5.59 18.87 -4.30
C THR A 100 4.78 19.57 -3.21
N LEU A 101 3.61 19.02 -2.88
CA LEU A 101 2.77 19.49 -1.79
C LEU A 101 3.25 18.91 -0.45
N GLU A 102 3.48 17.60 -0.41
CA GLU A 102 3.96 16.90 0.78
C GLU A 102 5.01 15.85 0.39
N ASP A 103 6.13 15.84 1.12
CA ASP A 103 7.11 14.76 1.09
C ASP A 103 6.80 13.83 2.25
N LEU A 104 6.21 12.67 1.94
CA LEU A 104 5.76 11.70 2.94
C LEU A 104 6.93 10.81 3.43
N GLY A 105 8.13 11.01 2.89
CA GLY A 105 9.31 10.21 3.16
C GLY A 105 9.36 8.96 2.28
N THR A 106 9.60 7.82 2.91
CA THR A 106 9.80 6.56 2.19
C THR A 106 8.93 5.45 2.73
N VAL A 107 8.59 4.52 1.85
CA VAL A 107 7.93 3.26 2.15
C VAL A 107 8.96 2.14 2.09
N SER A 108 8.99 1.31 3.13
CA SER A 108 9.85 0.14 3.20
C SER A 108 9.29 -0.97 2.32
N GLY A 109 10.13 -1.55 1.46
CA GLY A 109 9.75 -2.70 0.66
C GLY A 109 9.57 -3.99 1.46
N ASP A 110 10.10 -4.05 2.70
CA ASP A 110 9.91 -5.19 3.60
C ASP A 110 8.49 -5.24 4.18
N THR A 111 7.89 -4.07 4.44
CA THR A 111 6.60 -3.96 5.12
C THR A 111 5.48 -3.45 4.24
N GLY A 112 5.81 -2.74 3.15
CA GLY A 112 4.83 -1.99 2.35
C GLY A 112 4.29 -0.76 3.08
N GLU A 113 4.89 -0.34 4.19
CA GLU A 113 4.46 0.78 5.03
C GLU A 113 5.55 1.85 5.12
N LEU A 114 5.20 3.06 5.57
CA LEU A 114 6.15 4.14 5.83
C LEU A 114 7.31 3.67 6.74
N SER A 115 8.54 3.96 6.34
CA SER A 115 9.76 3.45 6.98
C SER A 115 9.96 3.97 8.40
N ASP A 116 9.66 5.25 8.63
CA ASP A 116 10.02 5.93 9.88
C ASP A 116 8.92 5.86 10.94
N SER A 117 7.66 5.74 10.54
CA SER A 117 6.50 5.79 11.43
C SER A 117 5.25 5.29 10.72
N LYS A 118 4.28 4.77 11.49
CA LYS A 118 2.99 4.32 10.94
C LYS A 118 2.21 5.42 10.20
N PHE A 119 2.38 6.67 10.63
CA PHE A 119 1.73 7.83 10.03
C PHE A 119 2.74 8.94 9.77
N TYR A 120 2.58 9.60 8.63
CA TYR A 120 3.12 10.93 8.41
C TYR A 120 2.12 11.97 8.93
N VAL A 121 2.60 13.07 9.51
CA VAL A 121 1.73 14.10 10.10
C VAL A 121 1.82 15.39 9.28
N ILE A 122 0.72 15.76 8.64
CA ILE A 122 0.57 17.08 8.03
C ILE A 122 0.03 18.02 9.10
N SER A 123 0.86 19.01 9.46
CA SER A 123 0.57 19.93 10.55
C SER A 123 -0.45 21.01 10.21
N ASP A 124 -0.68 21.27 8.91
CA ASP A 124 -1.72 22.18 8.43
C ASP A 124 -3.10 21.59 8.75
N THR A 125 -3.82 22.25 9.65
CA THR A 125 -5.15 21.82 10.11
C THR A 125 -6.24 22.04 9.06
N THR A 126 -5.95 22.75 7.97
CA THR A 126 -6.89 22.94 6.85
C THR A 126 -6.77 21.83 5.80
N PHE A 127 -5.67 21.08 5.79
CA PHE A 127 -5.38 20.08 4.76
C PHE A 127 -6.51 19.05 4.63
N TYR A 128 -6.89 18.41 5.74
CA TYR A 128 -7.90 17.35 5.74
C TYR A 128 -9.22 17.80 5.10
N ASP A 129 -9.70 18.99 5.48
CA ASP A 129 -10.98 19.53 5.01
C ASP A 129 -10.93 19.94 3.54
N SER A 130 -9.73 20.11 2.97
CA SER A 130 -9.52 20.45 1.56
C SER A 130 -9.33 19.24 0.64
N ILE A 131 -9.06 18.04 1.18
CA ILE A 131 -8.66 16.84 0.42
C ILE A 131 -9.59 16.57 -0.76
N LEU A 132 -10.92 16.63 -0.56
CA LEU A 132 -11.90 16.32 -1.61
C LEU A 132 -11.88 17.28 -2.80
N THR A 133 -11.32 18.48 -2.63
CA THR A 133 -11.20 19.49 -3.68
C THR A 133 -9.77 19.67 -4.17
N LEU A 134 -8.81 19.00 -3.53
CA LEU A 134 -7.39 19.14 -3.85
C LEU A 134 -7.14 18.65 -5.28
N ASP A 135 -6.50 19.47 -6.11
CA ASP A 135 -5.99 19.04 -7.41
C ASP A 135 -4.60 18.44 -7.20
N ALA A 136 -4.56 17.14 -6.88
CA ALA A 136 -3.32 16.44 -6.55
C ALA A 136 -3.33 14.97 -6.95
N HIS A 137 -2.17 14.35 -6.85
CA HIS A 137 -1.97 12.91 -6.90
C HIS A 137 -0.85 12.49 -5.95
N ILE A 138 -0.84 11.22 -5.56
CA ILE A 138 0.27 10.58 -4.87
C ILE A 138 1.10 9.77 -5.87
N SER A 139 2.42 9.83 -5.71
CA SER A 139 3.38 9.12 -6.54
C SER A 139 4.38 8.35 -5.69
N ILE A 140 4.63 7.10 -6.07
CA ILE A 140 5.60 6.19 -5.45
C ILE A 140 6.72 5.94 -6.46
N TYR A 141 7.95 6.28 -6.07
CA TYR A 141 9.14 6.11 -6.90
C TYR A 141 9.87 4.80 -6.57
N LEU A 142 10.55 4.24 -7.57
CA LEU A 142 11.37 3.02 -7.44
C LEU A 142 12.48 3.21 -6.40
N ASN A 143 13.16 4.36 -6.45
CA ASN A 143 14.21 4.75 -5.52
C ASN A 143 14.44 6.28 -5.61
N THR A 144 15.35 6.81 -4.79
CA THR A 144 15.66 8.26 -4.71
C THR A 144 16.52 8.79 -5.85
N ILE A 145 17.02 7.94 -6.74
CA ILE A 145 18.05 8.28 -7.74
C ILE A 145 17.46 8.29 -9.16
N ASP A 146 16.74 7.23 -9.54
CA ASP A 146 16.36 6.95 -10.92
C ASP A 146 15.11 7.70 -11.38
N GLY A 147 14.34 8.29 -10.45
CA GLY A 147 13.10 9.05 -10.75
C GLY A 147 12.00 8.22 -11.43
N THR A 148 12.15 6.89 -11.46
CA THR A 148 11.18 5.98 -12.08
C THR A 148 9.97 5.83 -11.18
N LEU A 149 8.77 6.07 -11.72
CA LEU A 149 7.50 5.88 -11.03
C LEU A 149 7.06 4.41 -11.12
N ILE A 150 6.64 3.85 -10.00
CA ILE A 150 6.16 2.45 -9.91
C ILE A 150 4.69 2.33 -9.55
N ALA A 151 4.13 3.36 -8.90
CA ALA A 151 2.71 3.43 -8.58
C ALA A 151 2.26 4.89 -8.41
N GLU A 152 1.02 5.20 -8.80
CA GLU A 152 0.43 6.54 -8.69
C GLU A 152 -1.06 6.47 -8.38
N GLY A 153 -1.61 7.49 -7.73
CA GLY A 153 -3.04 7.56 -7.40
C GLY A 153 -3.57 8.98 -7.40
N GLY A 154 -4.67 9.24 -8.09
CA GLY A 154 -5.33 10.55 -8.07
C GLY A 154 -5.90 10.85 -6.68
N LEU A 155 -5.93 12.13 -6.31
CA LEU A 155 -6.51 12.61 -5.05
C LEU A 155 -7.50 13.75 -5.35
N GLY A 156 -8.52 13.90 -4.50
CA GLY A 156 -9.44 15.03 -4.54
C GLY A 156 -10.14 15.20 -5.89
N SER A 157 -9.92 16.33 -6.56
CA SER A 157 -10.54 16.61 -7.86
C SER A 157 -10.12 15.62 -8.97
N ASN A 158 -9.05 14.84 -8.76
CA ASN A 158 -8.52 13.89 -9.74
C ASN A 158 -8.99 12.45 -9.54
N ALA A 159 -9.68 12.13 -8.43
CA ALA A 159 -10.22 10.79 -8.18
C ALA A 159 -11.32 10.80 -7.12
N GLU A 160 -12.24 9.85 -7.20
CA GLU A 160 -13.20 9.63 -6.11
C GLU A 160 -12.57 8.81 -4.97
N PRO A 161 -12.84 9.15 -3.69
CA PRO A 161 -12.45 8.30 -2.58
C PRO A 161 -13.05 6.90 -2.70
N VAL A 162 -12.26 5.87 -2.38
CA VAL A 162 -12.78 4.49 -2.28
C VAL A 162 -13.51 4.22 -0.98
N GLU A 163 -13.21 4.99 0.07
CA GLU A 163 -13.83 4.88 1.38
C GLU A 163 -13.67 6.21 2.14
N GLN A 164 -14.69 6.59 2.90
CA GLN A 164 -14.64 7.75 3.80
C GLN A 164 -15.72 7.65 4.89
N ASN A 165 -15.55 8.40 6.00
CA ASN A 165 -16.53 8.53 7.09
C ASN A 165 -16.56 9.95 7.67
#